data_AF-A0A0U1CX19-F1
#
_entry.id   AF-A0A0U1CX19-F1
#
_cell.length_a   1.000
_cell.length_b   1.000
_cell.length_c   1.000
_cell.angle_alpha   90.00
_cell.angle_beta   90.00
_cell.angle_gamma   90.00
#
_symmetry.space_group_name_H-M   'P 1'
#
loop_
_entity.id
_entity.type
_entity.pdbx_description
1 polymer ?
#
loop_
_entity_poly.entity_id
_entity_poly.type
_entity_poly.pdbx_seq_one_letter_code
_entity_poly.pdbx_strand_id
1 'polypeptide(L)'
;MSKRVDFNPDPDLDNVAAIAFGITEKIRDDDPRRLFDALTELCRRHPAKAAQLIMAFAAWFDPDVPVHTLWGRVHDITRDRTQGAA
;
A
#
# COMPACT_ATOMS: atom_id res chain seq x y z
N MET A 1 25.21 13.82 -5.37
CA MET A 1 25.06 12.78 -6.42
C MET A 1 23.58 12.43 -6.52
N SER A 2 22.88 12.79 -7.60
CA SER A 2 21.50 12.32 -7.82
C SER A 2 21.53 10.82 -8.04
N LYS A 3 20.96 10.05 -7.11
CA LYS A 3 20.68 8.62 -7.35
C LYS A 3 19.80 8.52 -8.59
N ARG A 4 20.20 7.70 -9.58
CA ARG A 4 19.41 7.45 -10.80
C ARG A 4 18.06 6.82 -10.41
N VAL A 5 17.02 7.21 -11.14
CA VAL A 5 15.70 6.56 -11.07
C VAL A 5 15.83 5.16 -11.68
N ASP A 6 15.22 4.18 -11.03
CA ASP A 6 15.25 2.78 -11.40
C ASP A 6 13.90 2.34 -12.01
N PHE A 7 13.95 1.91 -13.27
CA PHE A 7 12.78 1.46 -14.03
C PHE A 7 12.72 -0.06 -14.16
N ASN A 8 13.56 -0.80 -13.46
CA ASN A 8 13.52 -2.25 -13.51
C ASN A 8 12.42 -2.79 -12.58
N PRO A 9 11.49 -3.62 -13.10
CA PRO A 9 10.55 -4.33 -12.24
C PRO A 9 11.31 -5.37 -11.38
N ASP A 10 10.70 -5.74 -10.26
CA ASP A 10 11.11 -6.92 -9.51
C ASP A 10 10.74 -8.18 -10.32
N PRO A 11 11.70 -9.07 -10.64
CA PRO A 11 11.38 -10.32 -11.32
C PRO A 11 10.66 -11.32 -10.42
N ASP A 12 10.72 -11.15 -9.10
CA ASP A 12 10.07 -12.02 -8.12
C ASP A 12 8.70 -11.44 -7.71
N LEU A 13 7.63 -12.05 -8.22
CA LEU A 13 6.26 -11.61 -7.93
C LEU A 13 5.82 -11.95 -6.50
N ASP A 14 6.40 -12.97 -5.87
CA ASP A 14 6.12 -13.29 -4.46
C ASP A 14 6.69 -12.21 -3.54
N ASN A 15 7.86 -11.67 -3.88
CA ASN A 15 8.42 -10.51 -3.19
C ASN A 15 7.53 -9.27 -3.35
N VAL A 16 7.01 -9.00 -4.55
CA VAL A 16 6.06 -7.89 -4.78
C VAL A 16 4.81 -8.07 -3.93
N ALA A 17 4.24 -9.28 -3.90
CA ALA A 17 3.06 -9.60 -3.09
C ALA A 17 3.34 -9.41 -1.60
N ALA A 18 4.48 -9.89 -1.08
CA ALA A 18 4.87 -9.72 0.31
C ALA A 18 5.03 -8.24 0.69
N ILE A 19 5.64 -7.42 -0.17
CA ILE A 19 5.77 -5.97 0.05
C ILE A 19 4.39 -5.31 0.05
N ALA A 20 3.53 -5.63 -0.92
CA ALA A 20 2.17 -5.10 -1.00
C ALA A 20 1.38 -5.43 0.27
N PHE A 21 1.44 -6.68 0.74
CA PHE A 21 0.80 -7.08 1.99
C PHE A 21 1.36 -6.31 3.20
N GLY A 22 2.69 -6.17 3.31
CA GLY A 22 3.32 -5.41 4.39
C GLY A 22 2.94 -3.93 4.40
N ILE A 23 2.61 -3.32 3.26
CA ILE A 23 2.05 -1.96 3.21
C ILE A 23 0.68 -1.91 3.90
N THR A 24 -0.17 -2.94 3.71
CA THR A 24 -1.48 -2.99 4.38
C THR A 24 -1.33 -3.05 5.90
N GLU A 25 -0.34 -3.79 6.41
CA GLU A 25 -0.01 -3.83 7.83
C GLU A 25 0.50 -2.49 8.33
N LYS A 26 1.38 -1.80 7.59
CA LYS A 26 1.88 -0.48 7.97
C LYS A 26 0.81 0.60 7.99
N ILE A 27 -0.17 0.54 7.09
CA ILE A 27 -1.36 1.43 7.16
C ILE A 27 -2.08 1.21 8.51
N ARG A 28 -2.03 -0.01 9.05
CA ARG A 28 -2.61 -0.35 10.34
C ARG A 28 -1.78 0.10 11.54
N ASP A 29 -0.48 -0.12 11.46
CA ASP A 29 0.37 -0.12 12.65
C ASP A 29 1.27 1.13 12.75
N ASP A 30 1.50 1.86 11.64
CA ASP A 30 2.38 3.04 11.58
C ASP A 30 1.63 4.38 11.41
N ASP A 31 2.33 5.51 11.60
CA ASP A 31 1.84 6.85 11.25
C ASP A 31 1.60 6.96 9.73
N PRO A 32 0.36 7.19 9.27
CA PRO A 32 0.03 7.25 7.84
C PRO A 32 0.83 8.29 7.05
N ARG A 33 1.27 9.38 7.70
CA ARG A 33 2.05 10.44 7.03
C ARG A 33 3.46 9.96 6.68
N ARG A 34 4.08 9.21 7.59
CA ARG A 34 5.42 8.62 7.36
C ARG A 34 5.37 7.57 6.27
N LEU A 35 4.32 6.76 6.26
CA LEU A 35 4.10 5.78 5.21
C LEU A 35 3.86 6.47 3.85
N PHE A 36 3.06 7.53 3.82
CA PHE A 36 2.83 8.34 2.62
C PHE A 36 4.14 8.90 2.06
N ASP A 37 4.99 9.49 2.90
CA ASP A 37 6.29 10.02 2.47
C ASP A 37 7.20 8.91 1.91
N ALA A 38 7.22 7.74 2.55
CA ALA A 38 8.01 6.60 2.09
C ALA A 38 7.52 6.05 0.74
N LEU A 39 6.20 5.94 0.55
CA LEU A 39 5.60 5.50 -0.71
C LEU A 39 5.79 6.53 -1.82
N THR A 40 5.69 7.83 -1.50
CA THR A 40 5.98 8.91 -2.46
C THR A 40 7.42 8.82 -2.95
N GLU A 41 8.36 8.57 -2.02
CA GLU A 41 9.76 8.39 -2.38
C GLU A 41 10.01 7.12 -3.19
N LEU A 42 9.28 6.03 -2.90
CA LEU A 42 9.29 4.82 -3.73
C LEU A 42 8.84 5.12 -5.16
N CYS A 43 7.72 5.82 -5.35
CA CYS A 43 7.24 6.23 -6.67
C CYS A 43 8.25 7.08 -7.43
N ARG A 44 8.95 7.98 -6.72
CA ARG A 44 9.94 8.88 -7.31
C ARG A 44 11.22 8.16 -7.75
N ARG A 45 11.65 7.13 -7.00
CA ARG A 45 12.93 6.44 -7.25
C ARG A 45 12.79 5.11 -8.00
N HIS A 46 11.68 4.40 -7.82
CA HIS A 46 11.44 3.05 -8.36
C HIS A 46 10.03 2.94 -8.99
N PRO A 47 9.71 3.75 -10.01
CA PRO A 47 8.37 3.81 -10.61
C PRO A 47 7.85 2.47 -11.14
N ALA A 48 8.72 1.62 -11.70
CA ALA A 48 8.30 0.29 -12.18
C ALA A 48 7.83 -0.61 -11.04
N LYS A 49 8.52 -0.56 -9.90
CA LYS A 49 8.14 -1.31 -8.69
C LYS A 49 6.86 -0.77 -8.07
N ALA A 50 6.69 0.56 -8.06
CA ALA A 50 5.45 1.17 -7.62
C ALA A 50 4.25 0.71 -8.48
N ALA A 51 4.42 0.64 -9.81
CA ALA A 51 3.39 0.11 -10.70
C ALA A 51 3.05 -1.37 -10.40
N GLN A 52 4.06 -2.22 -10.14
CA GLN A 52 3.82 -3.61 -9.75
C GLN A 52 3.02 -3.73 -8.45
N LEU A 53 3.31 -2.90 -7.44
CA LEU A 53 2.54 -2.88 -6.20
C LEU A 53 1.08 -2.46 -6.43
N ILE A 54 0.85 -1.43 -7.26
CA ILE A 54 -0.51 -1.02 -7.64
C ILE A 54 -1.25 -2.16 -8.33
N MET A 55 -0.60 -2.86 -9.26
CA MET A 55 -1.18 -4.03 -9.95
C MET A 55 -1.49 -5.17 -8.97
N ALA A 56 -0.59 -5.45 -8.01
CA ALA A 56 -0.82 -6.46 -6.98
C ALA A 56 -2.06 -6.12 -6.12
N PHE A 57 -2.20 -4.86 -5.69
CA PHE A 57 -3.39 -4.42 -4.98
C PHE A 57 -4.66 -4.54 -5.82
N ALA A 58 -4.60 -4.16 -7.09
CA ALA A 58 -5.74 -4.28 -8.00
C ALA A 58 -6.15 -5.74 -8.22
N ALA A 59 -5.20 -6.68 -8.23
CA ALA A 59 -5.49 -8.11 -8.37
C ALA A 59 -6.20 -8.70 -7.14
N TRP A 60 -6.00 -8.14 -5.95
CA TRP A 60 -6.71 -8.55 -4.73
C TRP A 60 -8.04 -7.84 -4.52
N PHE A 61 -8.30 -6.82 -5.32
CA PHE A 61 -9.55 -6.10 -5.29
C PHE A 61 -10.63 -6.89 -6.03
N ASP A 62 -11.72 -7.22 -5.34
CA ASP A 62 -12.91 -7.82 -5.97
C ASP A 62 -13.75 -6.71 -6.63
N PRO A 63 -13.79 -6.62 -7.97
CA PRO A 63 -14.48 -5.54 -8.68
C PRO A 63 -16.01 -5.61 -8.56
N ASP A 64 -16.56 -6.76 -8.18
CA ASP A 64 -18.01 -6.95 -8.03
C ASP A 64 -18.52 -6.47 -6.66
N VAL A 65 -17.60 -6.12 -5.74
CA VAL A 65 -17.96 -5.55 -4.43
C VAL A 65 -18.30 -4.06 -4.59
N PRO A 66 -19.51 -3.62 -4.20
CA PRO A 66 -19.87 -2.22 -4.26
C PRO A 66 -18.94 -1.34 -3.43
N VAL A 67 -18.56 -0.18 -3.97
CA VAL A 67 -17.61 0.76 -3.34
C VAL A 67 -18.01 1.18 -1.92
N HIS A 68 -19.32 1.32 -1.64
CA HIS A 68 -19.81 1.67 -0.31
C HIS A 68 -19.52 0.59 0.75
N THR A 69 -19.47 -0.69 0.35
CA THR A 69 -19.08 -1.80 1.23
C THR A 69 -17.60 -1.73 1.61
N LEU A 70 -16.75 -1.22 0.72
CA LEU A 70 -15.33 -0.99 0.99
C LEU A 70 -15.12 0.16 1.97
N TRP A 71 -15.89 1.25 1.82
CA TRP A 71 -15.85 2.38 2.76
C TRP A 71 -16.26 1.97 4.17
N GLY A 72 -17.22 1.05 4.31
CA GLY A 72 -17.55 0.43 5.60
C GLY A 72 -16.32 -0.21 6.26
N ARG A 73 -15.56 -1.03 5.52
CA ARG A 73 -14.34 -1.67 6.03
C ARG A 73 -13.26 -0.66 6.46
N VAL A 74 -13.08 0.42 5.70
CA VAL A 74 -12.14 1.50 6.05
C VAL A 74 -12.56 2.20 7.34
N HIS A 75 -13.85 2.44 7.52
CA HIS A 75 -14.39 3.02 8.75
C HIS A 75 -14.22 2.09 9.94
N ASP A 76 -14.47 0.78 9.79
CA ASP A 76 -14.29 -0.18 10.89
C ASP A 76 -12.82 -0.25 11.34
N ILE A 77 -11.87 -0.30 10.40
CA ILE A 77 -10.42 -0.32 10.66
C ILE A 77 -9.94 0.95 11.40
N THR A 78 -10.57 2.11 11.14
CA THR A 78 -10.19 3.39 11.75
C THR A 78 -10.92 3.67 13.06
N ARG A 79 -12.14 3.14 13.23
CA ARG A 79 -12.97 3.32 14.42
C ARG A 79 -12.51 2.45 15.59
N ASP A 80 -12.01 1.24 15.32
CA ASP A 80 -11.46 0.36 16.36
C ASP A 80 -10.22 0.98 17.05
N ARG A 81 -9.49 1.86 16.35
CA ARG A 81 -8.31 2.55 16.92
C ARG A 81 -8.63 3.72 17.84
N THR A 82 -9.82 4.32 17.74
CA THR A 82 -10.22 5.43 18.63
C THR A 82 -10.80 4.93 19.95
N GLN A 83 -11.19 3.66 20.04
CA GLN A 83 -11.83 3.07 21.23
C GLN A 83 -10.91 2.18 22.08
N GLY A 84 -9.70 1.83 21.59
CA GLY A 84 -8.70 1.07 22.34
C GLY A 84 -7.74 1.90 23.21
N ALA A 85 -7.99 3.20 23.37
CA ALA A 85 -7.15 4.13 24.16
C ALA A 85 -7.93 4.82 25.29
N ALA A 86 -8.85 4.09 25.93
CA ALA A 86 -9.60 4.52 27.11
C ALA A 86 -9.38 3.55 28.27
#